data_AF-A0A0P0N3R8-F1
#
_entry.id   AF-A0A0P0N3R8-F1
#
_cell.length_a   1.000
_cell.length_b   1.000
_cell.length_c   1.000
_cell.angle_alpha   90.00
_cell.angle_beta   90.00
_cell.angle_gamma   90.00
#
_symmetry.space_group_name_H-M   'P 1'
#
loop_
_entity.id
_entity.type
_entity.pdbx_description
1 polymer ?
#
loop_
_entity_poly.entity_id
_entity_poly.type
_entity_poly.pdbx_seq_one_letter_code
_entity_poly.pdbx_strand_id
1 'polypeptide(L)'
;MPVPRKPRGPPTGPSYDDSRLAEELKVILREKASGFLTVLNFYSRQIYGYEYHVVLARSPASAFNVLETAYKSRALYVARNLLAKPLIEALGVIDVDINKVVELAAKGDDRGIMILLGLAEGEVYNEDSKVELYKAVSTALACALRVEKLTAEIYSQLAEKLDDTLTAALHYIARGSQAHAHVLEHIAETLKLETQHCMPEANDIISELEKLLEWLEDRDKISRREAIAILNKLASAEATTSEEEYMRLLVPLLEDAFEGKTLRLFHGLLESIIRDEENHEKIVRTIYDILLDENND
;
A
#
# COMPACT_ATOMS: atom_id res chain seq x y z
N MET A 1 -22.82 6.44 -25.69
CA MET A 1 -21.53 7.02 -26.13
C MET A 1 -20.95 7.79 -24.94
N PRO A 2 -19.77 7.46 -24.43
CA PRO A 2 -19.19 8.21 -23.32
C PRO A 2 -18.76 9.60 -23.82
N VAL A 3 -19.12 10.62 -23.06
CA VAL A 3 -18.82 12.03 -23.35
C VAL A 3 -17.30 12.26 -23.24
N PRO A 4 -16.64 12.98 -24.18
CA PRO A 4 -15.24 13.32 -24.03
C PRO A 4 -15.06 14.22 -22.80
N ARG A 5 -14.24 13.81 -21.84
CA ARG A 5 -13.87 14.68 -20.71
C ARG A 5 -13.12 15.89 -21.27
N LYS A 6 -13.45 17.10 -20.82
CA LYS A 6 -12.70 18.32 -21.14
C LYS A 6 -11.22 18.12 -20.80
N PRO A 7 -10.28 18.56 -21.66
CA PRO A 7 -8.86 18.58 -21.31
C PRO A 7 -8.66 19.36 -20.01
N ARG A 8 -7.87 18.81 -19.08
CA ARG A 8 -7.41 19.60 -17.93
C ARG A 8 -6.49 20.69 -18.47
N GLY A 9 -6.72 21.95 -18.08
CA GLY A 9 -5.81 23.05 -18.42
C GLY A 9 -4.39 22.79 -17.89
N PRO A 10 -3.36 23.43 -18.45
CA PRO A 10 -1.98 23.22 -18.01
C PRO A 10 -1.84 23.55 -16.51
N PRO A 11 -1.07 22.77 -15.75
CA PRO A 11 -0.64 23.18 -14.41
C PRO A 11 0.24 24.44 -14.54
N THR A 12 -0.02 25.44 -13.71
CA THR A 12 0.80 26.66 -13.63
C THR A 12 1.85 26.47 -12.55
N GLY A 13 3.07 26.09 -12.94
CA GLY A 13 4.27 26.19 -12.10
C GLY A 13 4.92 27.58 -12.18
N PRO A 14 5.79 27.96 -11.22
CA PRO A 14 6.47 29.26 -11.23
C PRO A 14 7.58 29.33 -12.30
N SER A 15 7.79 30.57 -12.78
CA SER A 15 8.65 31.03 -13.89
C SER A 15 10.12 30.54 -13.87
N TYR A 16 10.40 29.45 -14.58
CA TYR A 16 11.67 29.22 -15.27
C TYR A 16 11.47 29.47 -16.79
N ASP A 17 12.53 29.58 -17.59
CA ASP A 17 12.35 29.64 -19.06
C ASP A 17 11.98 28.24 -19.59
N ASP A 18 10.71 27.87 -19.36
CA ASP A 18 10.09 26.60 -19.75
C ASP A 18 10.31 26.29 -21.23
N SER A 19 10.49 27.32 -22.06
CA SER A 19 10.66 27.19 -23.51
C SER A 19 12.04 26.65 -23.86
N ARG A 20 13.09 27.09 -23.16
CA ARG A 20 14.45 26.59 -23.37
C ARG A 20 14.58 25.15 -22.90
N LEU A 21 14.12 24.87 -21.68
CA LEU A 21 14.16 23.52 -21.10
C LEU A 21 13.37 22.51 -21.93
N ALA A 22 12.18 22.90 -22.41
CA ALA A 22 11.37 22.04 -23.27
C ALA A 22 12.09 21.68 -24.59
N GLU A 23 12.80 22.63 -25.21
CA GLU A 23 13.52 22.35 -26.46
C GLU A 23 14.76 21.46 -26.21
N GLU A 24 15.49 21.66 -25.11
CA GLU A 24 16.60 20.78 -24.72
C GLU A 24 16.11 19.34 -24.43
N LEU A 25 15.02 19.20 -23.66
CA LEU A 25 14.38 17.91 -23.40
C LEU A 25 13.93 17.21 -24.68
N LYS A 26 13.39 17.96 -25.64
CA LYS A 26 12.97 17.43 -26.94
C LYS A 26 14.15 16.91 -27.75
N VAL A 27 15.29 17.60 -27.75
CA VAL A 27 16.52 17.13 -28.41
C VAL A 27 17.00 15.83 -27.75
N ILE A 28 17.17 15.83 -26.43
CA ILE A 28 17.65 14.67 -25.66
C ILE A 28 16.74 13.45 -25.88
N LEU A 29 15.42 13.63 -25.77
CA LEU A 29 14.45 12.55 -25.94
C LEU A 29 14.36 12.04 -27.38
N ARG A 30 14.57 12.91 -28.39
CA ARG A 30 14.64 12.47 -29.79
C ARG A 30 15.89 11.64 -30.06
N GLU A 31 17.04 12.05 -29.53
CA GLU A 31 18.29 11.34 -29.73
C GLU A 31 18.31 9.98 -29.02
N LYS A 32 17.80 9.93 -27.79
CA LYS A 32 17.94 8.73 -26.92
C LYS A 32 16.72 7.81 -26.93
N ALA A 33 15.54 8.32 -27.29
CA ALA A 33 14.29 7.62 -27.09
C ALA A 33 13.19 7.97 -28.13
N SER A 34 13.56 8.23 -29.39
CA SER A 34 12.63 8.66 -30.45
C SER A 34 11.35 7.81 -30.58
N GLY A 35 11.47 6.48 -30.49
CA GLY A 35 10.33 5.57 -30.53
C GLY A 35 9.37 5.74 -29.34
N PHE A 36 9.90 5.93 -28.13
CA PHE A 36 9.11 6.18 -26.92
C PHE A 36 8.46 7.57 -26.94
N LEU A 37 9.17 8.57 -27.47
CA LEU A 37 8.67 9.95 -27.54
C LEU A 37 7.40 10.08 -28.39
N THR A 38 7.29 9.32 -29.49
CA THR A 38 6.06 9.27 -30.30
C THR A 38 4.86 8.80 -29.49
N VAL A 39 5.02 7.71 -28.73
CA VAL A 39 3.97 7.14 -27.87
C VAL A 39 3.61 8.12 -26.75
N LEU A 40 4.62 8.70 -26.11
CA LEU A 40 4.43 9.67 -25.03
C LEU A 40 3.74 10.94 -25.50
N ASN A 41 4.07 11.45 -26.69
CA ASN A 41 3.39 12.60 -27.28
C ASN A 41 1.91 12.33 -27.55
N PHE A 42 1.56 11.10 -27.98
CA PHE A 42 0.16 10.71 -28.16
C PHE A 42 -0.62 10.80 -26.83
N TYR A 43 -0.15 10.14 -25.78
CA TYR A 43 -0.82 10.15 -24.47
C TYR A 43 -0.80 11.53 -23.82
N SER A 44 0.33 12.24 -23.87
CA SER A 44 0.47 13.59 -23.33
C SER A 44 -0.52 14.57 -23.96
N ARG A 45 -0.73 14.50 -25.28
CA ARG A 45 -1.73 15.34 -25.97
C ARG A 45 -3.17 14.97 -25.58
N GLN A 46 -3.45 13.68 -25.36
CA GLN A 46 -4.79 13.26 -24.91
C GLN A 46 -5.11 13.72 -23.49
N ILE A 47 -4.13 13.68 -22.58
CA ILE A 47 -4.33 14.01 -21.16
C ILE A 47 -4.27 15.53 -20.93
N TYR A 48 -3.25 16.18 -21.51
CA TYR A 48 -2.88 17.56 -21.19
C TYR A 48 -2.93 18.52 -22.39
N GLY A 49 -3.08 18.03 -23.62
CA GLY A 49 -3.09 18.87 -24.83
C GLY A 49 -1.72 19.34 -25.32
N TYR A 50 -0.62 18.91 -24.68
CA TYR A 50 0.75 19.30 -25.00
C TYR A 50 1.63 18.09 -25.34
N GLU A 51 2.77 18.33 -26.00
CA GLU A 51 3.80 17.30 -26.22
C GLU A 51 4.50 16.93 -24.90
N TYR A 52 5.01 15.70 -24.82
CA TYR A 52 5.52 15.14 -23.56
C TYR A 52 6.66 15.95 -22.96
N HIS A 53 7.61 16.41 -23.78
CA HIS A 53 8.72 17.23 -23.30
C HIS A 53 8.28 18.59 -22.75
N VAL A 54 7.16 19.15 -23.25
CA VAL A 54 6.57 20.38 -22.73
C VAL A 54 5.91 20.13 -21.37
N VAL A 55 5.24 18.99 -21.22
CA VAL A 55 4.68 18.57 -19.92
C VAL A 55 5.80 18.29 -18.92
N LEU A 56 6.86 17.59 -19.34
CA LEU A 56 8.03 17.28 -18.51
C LEU A 56 8.77 18.53 -18.03
N ALA A 57 8.95 19.52 -18.90
CA ALA A 57 9.58 20.80 -18.53
C ALA A 57 8.79 21.54 -17.45
N ARG A 58 7.45 21.47 -17.49
CA ARG A 58 6.56 22.24 -16.62
C ARG A 58 6.17 21.53 -15.33
N SER A 59 6.01 20.21 -15.40
CA SER A 59 5.54 19.35 -14.32
C SER A 59 6.03 17.92 -14.55
N PRO A 60 7.23 17.59 -14.05
CA PRO A 60 7.73 16.21 -14.03
C PRO A 60 6.73 15.21 -13.44
N ALA A 61 5.96 15.58 -12.42
CA ALA A 61 4.86 14.76 -11.89
C ALA A 61 3.78 14.46 -12.93
N SER A 62 3.32 15.48 -13.66
CA SER A 62 2.35 15.28 -14.73
C SER A 62 2.93 14.41 -15.86
N ALA A 63 4.23 14.53 -16.14
CA ALA A 63 4.91 13.66 -17.09
C ALA A 63 5.02 12.22 -16.58
N PHE A 64 5.14 12.00 -15.27
CA PHE A 64 5.07 10.67 -14.67
C PHE A 64 3.68 10.02 -14.87
N ASN A 65 2.60 10.78 -14.69
CA ASN A 65 1.25 10.28 -14.98
C ASN A 65 1.05 9.88 -16.46
N VAL A 66 1.72 10.56 -17.40
CA VAL A 66 1.74 10.10 -18.81
C VAL A 66 2.44 8.74 -18.94
N LEU A 67 3.52 8.51 -18.20
CA LEU A 67 4.22 7.22 -18.17
C LEU A 67 3.37 6.12 -17.54
N GLU A 68 2.65 6.40 -16.45
CA GLU A 68 1.69 5.49 -15.84
C GLU A 68 0.58 5.09 -16.81
N THR A 69 0.03 6.06 -17.53
CA THR A 69 -1.03 5.80 -18.51
C THR A 69 -0.51 4.95 -19.68
N ALA A 70 0.70 5.23 -20.17
CA ALA A 70 1.27 4.55 -21.33
C ALA A 70 1.86 3.16 -21.01
N TYR A 71 2.46 2.99 -19.83
CA TYR A 71 3.27 1.81 -19.50
C TYR A 71 2.83 1.06 -18.23
N LYS A 72 1.80 1.53 -17.52
CA LYS A 72 1.18 0.88 -16.35
C LYS A 72 2.21 0.44 -15.31
N SER A 73 2.25 -0.85 -14.97
CA SER A 73 3.17 -1.43 -13.99
C SER A 73 4.67 -1.23 -14.31
N ARG A 74 5.02 -0.80 -15.52
CA ARG A 74 6.40 -0.50 -15.91
C ARG A 74 6.77 0.98 -15.75
N ALA A 75 5.86 1.85 -15.33
CA ALA A 75 6.05 3.30 -15.26
C ALA A 75 7.27 3.72 -14.43
N LEU A 76 7.42 3.17 -13.21
CA LEU A 76 8.58 3.43 -12.35
C LEU A 76 9.91 3.07 -13.02
N TYR A 77 9.95 1.93 -13.74
CA TYR A 77 11.14 1.48 -14.44
C TYR A 77 11.50 2.40 -15.62
N VAL A 78 10.51 2.82 -16.41
CA VAL A 78 10.75 3.69 -17.57
C VAL A 78 11.00 5.15 -17.19
N ALA A 79 10.47 5.61 -16.06
CA ALA A 79 10.65 6.98 -15.56
C ALA A 79 12.12 7.36 -15.33
N ARG A 80 12.97 6.40 -14.94
CA ARG A 80 14.42 6.62 -14.84
C ARG A 80 15.03 7.14 -16.15
N ASN A 81 14.60 6.59 -17.28
CA ASN A 81 15.23 6.87 -18.59
C ASN A 81 14.45 7.90 -19.43
N LEU A 82 13.15 8.08 -19.17
CA LEU A 82 12.29 8.96 -19.96
C LEU A 82 11.88 10.25 -19.24
N LEU A 83 12.11 10.34 -17.92
CA LEU A 83 11.80 11.50 -17.09
C LEU A 83 13.05 12.01 -16.37
N ALA A 84 13.61 11.22 -15.45
CA ALA A 84 14.62 11.71 -14.52
C ALA A 84 15.98 12.00 -15.20
N LYS A 85 16.53 11.05 -15.97
CA LYS A 85 17.79 11.27 -16.69
C LYS A 85 17.72 12.42 -17.70
N PRO A 86 16.70 12.50 -18.59
CA PRO A 86 16.59 13.63 -19.52
C PRO A 86 16.49 14.98 -18.81
N LEU A 87 15.77 15.04 -17.67
CA LEU A 87 15.60 16.26 -16.90
C LEU A 87 16.91 16.72 -16.24
N ILE A 88 17.64 15.80 -15.59
CA ILE A 88 18.96 16.08 -14.99
C ILE A 88 19.96 16.54 -16.06
N GLU A 89 19.97 15.86 -17.20
CA GLU A 89 20.87 16.16 -18.31
C GLU A 89 20.58 17.51 -18.97
N ALA A 90 19.30 17.82 -19.25
CA ALA A 90 18.91 19.11 -19.82
C ALA A 90 19.32 20.27 -18.90
N LEU A 91 19.20 20.09 -17.59
CA LEU A 91 19.54 21.10 -16.61
C LEU A 91 21.04 21.15 -16.26
N GLY A 92 21.84 20.20 -16.75
CA GLY A 92 23.27 20.13 -16.47
C GLY A 92 23.62 19.93 -15.00
N VAL A 93 22.72 19.35 -14.21
CA VAL A 93 22.92 19.14 -12.77
C VAL A 93 23.72 17.86 -12.54
N ILE A 94 24.69 17.92 -11.63
CA ILE A 94 25.59 16.80 -11.29
C ILE A 94 25.24 16.32 -9.87
N ASP A 95 25.46 15.03 -9.59
CA ASP A 95 25.26 14.39 -8.28
C ASP A 95 23.82 14.41 -7.74
N VAL A 96 22.82 14.31 -8.64
CA VAL A 96 21.41 14.13 -8.27
C VAL A 96 21.03 12.65 -8.26
N ASP A 97 20.36 12.20 -7.18
CA ASP A 97 19.80 10.85 -7.12
C ASP A 97 18.59 10.71 -8.07
N ILE A 98 18.81 9.98 -9.17
CA ILE A 98 17.80 9.64 -10.18
C ILE A 98 16.57 8.98 -9.53
N ASN A 99 16.76 8.13 -8.52
CA ASN A 99 15.65 7.43 -7.87
C ASN A 99 14.79 8.40 -7.08
N LYS A 100 15.41 9.40 -6.45
CA LYS A 100 14.68 10.42 -5.71
C LYS A 100 13.83 11.30 -6.62
N VAL A 101 14.34 11.67 -7.80
CA VAL A 101 13.56 12.40 -8.82
C VAL A 101 12.34 11.59 -9.26
N VAL A 102 12.50 10.27 -9.48
CA VAL A 102 11.38 9.40 -9.86
C VAL A 102 10.36 9.25 -8.72
N GLU A 103 10.83 9.08 -7.48
CA GLU A 103 9.96 8.99 -6.30
C GLU A 103 9.11 10.24 -6.11
N LEU A 104 9.73 11.43 -6.19
CA LEU A 104 9.03 12.70 -6.07
C LEU A 104 8.03 12.91 -7.22
N ALA A 105 8.38 12.49 -8.44
CA ALA A 105 7.48 12.59 -9.59
C ALA A 105 6.27 11.65 -9.43
N ALA A 106 6.48 10.44 -8.90
CA ALA A 106 5.40 9.51 -8.59
C ALA A 106 4.47 10.02 -7.48
N LYS A 107 5.01 10.80 -6.54
CA LYS A 107 4.25 11.44 -5.44
C LYS A 107 3.52 12.72 -5.85
N GLY A 108 3.73 13.22 -7.07
CA GLY A 108 3.14 14.49 -7.49
C GLY A 108 3.92 15.74 -7.05
N ASP A 109 5.12 15.59 -6.50
CA ASP A 109 5.88 16.67 -5.87
C ASP A 109 6.83 17.37 -6.85
N ASP A 110 6.25 18.21 -7.72
CA ASP A 110 7.03 19.03 -8.65
C ASP A 110 7.98 20.00 -7.90
N ARG A 111 7.57 20.50 -6.73
CA ARG A 111 8.38 21.47 -5.97
C ARG A 111 9.62 20.82 -5.39
N GLY A 112 9.50 19.63 -4.80
CA GLY A 112 10.63 18.85 -4.30
C GLY A 112 11.61 18.51 -5.43
N ILE A 113 11.11 18.22 -6.64
CA ILE A 113 11.95 17.99 -7.83
C ILE A 113 12.71 19.27 -8.19
N MET A 114 12.05 20.44 -8.20
CA MET A 114 12.72 21.71 -8.51
C MET A 114 13.79 22.07 -7.48
N ILE A 115 13.55 21.84 -6.18
CA ILE A 115 14.55 22.07 -5.14
C ILE A 115 15.73 21.09 -5.30
N LEU A 116 15.44 19.80 -5.53
CA LEU A 116 16.46 18.77 -5.74
C LEU A 116 17.35 19.06 -6.96
N LEU A 117 16.78 19.69 -8.00
CA LEU A 117 17.48 20.09 -9.21
C LEU A 117 18.10 21.50 -9.12
N GLY A 118 18.05 22.15 -7.96
CA GLY A 118 18.62 23.48 -7.74
C GLY A 118 17.90 24.62 -8.49
N LEU A 119 16.65 24.40 -8.91
CA LEU A 119 15.81 25.36 -9.64
C LEU A 119 14.93 26.20 -8.72
N ALA A 120 14.83 25.86 -7.44
CA ALA A 120 14.11 26.61 -6.43
C ALA A 120 14.89 26.63 -5.11
N GLU A 121 14.81 27.75 -4.39
CA GLU A 121 15.36 27.87 -3.03
C GLU A 121 14.44 27.18 -2.01
N GLY A 122 15.05 26.49 -1.05
CA GLY A 122 14.38 25.75 0.02
C GLY A 122 15.20 24.51 0.38
N GLU A 123 14.94 23.92 1.53
CA GLU A 123 15.32 22.50 1.72
C GLU A 123 14.24 21.66 1.03
N VAL A 124 14.59 20.45 0.58
CA VAL A 124 13.58 19.46 0.17
C VAL A 124 12.85 19.07 1.47
N TYR A 125 11.92 19.92 1.90
CA TYR A 125 11.17 19.79 3.14
C TYR A 125 10.12 18.71 2.95
N ASN A 126 10.38 17.57 3.57
CA ASN A 126 9.57 16.36 3.50
C ASN A 126 8.50 16.38 4.63
N GLU A 127 7.75 17.48 4.77
CA GLU A 127 6.74 17.64 5.83
C GLU A 127 5.39 16.98 5.47
N ASP A 128 4.96 17.07 4.22
CA ASP A 128 3.70 16.43 3.76
C ASP A 128 3.81 14.90 3.71
N SER A 129 4.99 14.36 3.41
CA SER A 129 5.23 12.92 3.38
C SER A 129 5.38 12.31 4.77
N LYS A 130 5.81 13.06 5.81
CA LYS A 130 5.69 12.57 7.19
C LYS A 130 4.23 12.53 7.61
N VAL A 131 3.43 13.55 7.30
CA VAL A 131 1.99 13.51 7.63
C VAL A 131 1.29 12.36 6.88
N GLU A 132 1.59 12.16 5.59
CA GLU A 132 1.05 11.04 4.81
C GLU A 132 1.59 9.68 5.27
N LEU A 133 2.87 9.57 5.63
CA LEU A 133 3.48 8.35 6.16
C LEU A 133 2.91 8.01 7.54
N TYR A 134 2.78 9.00 8.43
CA TYR A 134 2.11 8.82 9.73
C TYR A 134 0.67 8.40 9.53
N LYS A 135 -0.04 8.98 8.56
CA LYS A 135 -1.40 8.57 8.22
C LYS A 135 -1.44 7.15 7.68
N ALA A 136 -0.50 6.76 6.82
CA ALA A 136 -0.40 5.40 6.28
C ALA A 136 -0.07 4.38 7.38
N VAL A 137 0.86 4.68 8.28
CA VAL A 137 1.17 3.86 9.47
C VAL A 137 -0.08 3.77 10.36
N SER A 138 -0.75 4.89 10.62
CA SER A 138 -1.98 4.94 11.43
C SER A 138 -3.08 4.06 10.83
N THR A 139 -3.30 4.15 9.52
CA THR A 139 -4.31 3.35 8.80
C THR A 139 -3.94 1.87 8.76
N ALA A 140 -2.69 1.52 8.44
CA ALA A 140 -2.23 0.14 8.43
C ALA A 140 -2.35 -0.50 9.82
N LEU A 141 -1.96 0.24 10.87
CA LEU A 141 -2.07 -0.20 12.26
C LEU A 141 -3.54 -0.34 12.69
N ALA A 142 -4.40 0.59 12.30
CA ALA A 142 -5.84 0.50 12.55
C ALA A 142 -6.48 -0.71 11.88
N CYS A 143 -6.10 -1.02 10.63
CA CYS A 143 -6.61 -2.16 9.91
C CYS A 143 -6.08 -3.47 10.50
N ALA A 144 -4.77 -3.61 10.75
CA ALA A 144 -4.21 -4.79 11.41
C ALA A 144 -4.90 -5.06 12.76
N LEU A 145 -5.06 -4.02 13.60
CA LEU A 145 -5.78 -4.13 14.86
C LEU A 145 -7.24 -4.59 14.68
N ARG A 146 -7.92 -4.11 13.64
CA ARG A 146 -9.31 -4.48 13.37
C ARG A 146 -9.43 -5.93 12.95
N VAL A 147 -8.54 -6.43 12.09
CA VAL A 147 -8.53 -7.83 11.67
C VAL A 147 -8.32 -8.72 12.88
N GLU A 148 -7.28 -8.48 13.68
CA GLU A 148 -6.96 -9.28 14.88
C GLU A 148 -8.13 -9.38 15.87
N LYS A 149 -8.85 -8.27 16.09
CA LYS A 149 -10.04 -8.26 16.94
C LYS A 149 -11.19 -9.09 16.36
N LEU A 150 -11.43 -8.99 15.06
CA LEU A 150 -12.48 -9.76 14.39
C LEU A 150 -12.12 -11.25 14.40
N THR A 151 -10.87 -11.58 14.08
CA THR A 151 -10.33 -12.95 14.10
C THR A 151 -10.48 -13.57 15.49
N ALA A 152 -10.08 -12.85 16.55
CA ALA A 152 -10.25 -13.31 17.93
C ALA A 152 -11.71 -13.65 18.26
N GLU A 153 -12.63 -12.76 17.91
CA GLU A 153 -14.06 -12.93 18.18
C GLU A 153 -14.66 -14.10 17.37
N ILE A 154 -14.34 -14.18 16.07
CA ILE A 154 -14.81 -15.24 15.19
C ILE A 154 -14.37 -16.61 15.70
N TYR A 155 -13.08 -16.78 16.03
CA TYR A 155 -12.58 -18.05 16.56
C TYR A 155 -13.18 -18.40 17.92
N SER A 156 -13.41 -17.40 18.79
CA SER A 156 -14.10 -17.63 20.06
C SER A 156 -15.52 -18.13 19.84
N GLN A 157 -16.29 -17.48 18.96
CA GLN A 157 -17.66 -17.89 18.66
C GLN A 157 -17.73 -19.26 17.96
N LEU A 158 -16.78 -19.56 17.08
CA LEU A 158 -16.67 -20.90 16.48
C LEU A 158 -16.41 -21.97 17.54
N ALA A 159 -15.53 -21.68 18.50
CA ALA A 159 -15.20 -22.60 19.59
C ALA A 159 -16.42 -22.92 20.47
N GLU A 160 -17.27 -21.92 20.74
CA GLU A 160 -18.50 -22.10 21.53
C GLU A 160 -19.62 -22.82 20.78
N LYS A 161 -19.66 -22.70 19.46
CA LYS A 161 -20.72 -23.25 18.60
C LYS A 161 -20.39 -24.64 18.04
N LEU A 162 -19.18 -25.16 18.31
CA LEU A 162 -18.71 -26.50 17.96
C LEU A 162 -18.55 -27.37 19.23
N ASP A 163 -19.11 -28.57 19.20
CA ASP A 163 -19.07 -29.54 20.31
C ASP A 163 -17.97 -30.59 20.06
N ASP A 164 -16.67 -30.22 20.11
CA ASP A 164 -15.58 -31.19 19.94
C ASP A 164 -14.24 -30.77 20.58
N THR A 165 -13.29 -31.71 20.65
CA THR A 165 -11.86 -31.54 20.94
C THR A 165 -11.17 -30.42 20.16
N LEU A 166 -11.74 -29.99 19.04
CA LEU A 166 -11.29 -28.87 18.20
C LEU A 166 -11.47 -27.49 18.89
N THR A 167 -12.39 -27.38 19.85
CA THR A 167 -12.67 -26.15 20.63
C THR A 167 -11.41 -25.61 21.31
N ALA A 168 -10.52 -26.48 21.79
CA ALA A 168 -9.28 -26.06 22.43
C ALA A 168 -8.33 -25.35 21.45
N ALA A 169 -8.24 -25.82 20.20
CA ALA A 169 -7.40 -25.22 19.17
C ALA A 169 -7.96 -23.87 18.68
N LEU A 170 -9.28 -23.77 18.54
CA LEU A 170 -9.94 -22.52 18.18
C LEU A 170 -9.77 -21.45 19.29
N HIS A 171 -9.94 -21.82 20.56
CA HIS A 171 -9.65 -20.91 21.67
C HIS A 171 -8.18 -20.51 21.77
N TYR A 172 -7.25 -21.39 21.37
CA TYR A 172 -5.84 -21.07 21.32
C TYR A 172 -5.58 -19.93 20.32
N ILE A 173 -6.10 -20.05 19.09
CA ILE A 173 -5.97 -19.02 18.05
C ILE A 173 -6.66 -17.73 18.50
N ALA A 174 -7.89 -17.82 19.02
CA ALA A 174 -8.63 -16.65 19.51
C ALA A 174 -7.84 -15.82 20.54
N ARG A 175 -7.16 -16.50 21.47
CA ARG A 175 -6.30 -15.86 22.47
C ARG A 175 -5.02 -15.27 21.87
N GLY A 176 -4.47 -15.93 20.85
CA GLY A 176 -3.34 -15.42 20.06
C GLY A 176 -3.68 -14.07 19.44
N SER A 177 -4.73 -14.02 18.62
CA SER A 177 -5.18 -12.80 17.96
C SER A 177 -5.58 -11.69 18.96
N GLN A 178 -6.18 -12.06 20.10
CA GLN A 178 -6.46 -11.09 21.17
C GLN A 178 -5.17 -10.48 21.76
N ALA A 179 -4.12 -11.28 21.95
CA ALA A 179 -2.83 -10.80 22.42
C ALA A 179 -2.15 -9.90 21.38
N HIS A 180 -2.25 -10.24 20.09
CA HIS A 180 -1.73 -9.44 18.99
C HIS A 180 -2.44 -8.10 18.88
N ALA A 181 -3.78 -8.07 18.94
CA ALA A 181 -4.57 -6.85 19.02
C ALA A 181 -4.10 -5.94 20.18
N HIS A 182 -3.88 -6.50 21.36
CA HIS A 182 -3.38 -5.74 22.52
C HIS A 182 -1.97 -5.17 22.27
N VAL A 183 -1.07 -5.92 21.62
CA VAL A 183 0.26 -5.42 21.24
C VAL A 183 0.15 -4.27 20.24
N LEU A 184 -0.70 -4.39 19.22
CA LEU A 184 -0.91 -3.37 18.20
C LEU A 184 -1.52 -2.08 18.79
N GLU A 185 -2.48 -2.21 19.72
CA GLU A 185 -3.00 -1.07 20.50
C GLU A 185 -1.89 -0.36 21.26
N HIS A 186 -1.06 -1.12 21.97
CA HIS A 186 0.03 -0.54 22.76
C HIS A 186 1.07 0.18 21.87
N ILE A 187 1.36 -0.36 20.69
CA ILE A 187 2.21 0.30 19.69
C ILE A 187 1.57 1.62 19.26
N ALA A 188 0.27 1.62 18.93
CA ALA A 188 -0.45 2.81 18.51
C ALA A 188 -0.45 3.91 19.59
N GLU A 189 -0.75 3.54 20.84
CA GLU A 189 -0.73 4.44 21.99
C GLU A 189 0.65 5.06 22.20
N THR A 190 1.70 4.22 22.13
CA THR A 190 3.08 4.68 22.34
C THR A 190 3.53 5.65 21.25
N LEU A 191 3.10 5.41 20.01
CA LEU A 191 3.40 6.27 18.86
C LEU A 191 2.43 7.45 18.72
N LYS A 192 1.40 7.54 19.58
CA LYS A 192 0.32 8.53 19.54
C LYS A 192 -0.41 8.57 18.19
N LEU A 193 -0.64 7.39 17.62
CA LEU A 193 -1.36 7.21 16.36
C LEU A 193 -2.86 7.00 16.61
N GLU A 194 -3.69 7.46 15.68
CA GLU A 194 -5.13 7.25 15.75
C GLU A 194 -5.51 5.90 15.12
N THR A 195 -6.14 5.02 15.89
CA THR A 195 -6.56 3.68 15.43
C THR A 195 -8.00 3.62 14.93
N GLN A 196 -8.66 4.78 14.77
CA GLN A 196 -10.11 4.83 14.54
C GLN A 196 -10.53 4.65 13.08
N HIS A 197 -9.61 4.85 12.14
CA HIS A 197 -9.93 4.88 10.71
C HIS A 197 -9.18 3.78 9.96
N CYS A 198 -9.72 2.57 9.99
CA CYS A 198 -9.53 1.65 8.88
C CYS A 198 -10.59 1.98 7.82
N MET A 199 -10.19 2.25 6.59
CA MET A 199 -11.11 2.50 5.48
C MET A 199 -11.20 1.24 4.62
N PRO A 200 -12.05 0.25 4.97
CA PRO A 200 -12.18 -0.97 4.19
C PRO A 200 -12.70 -0.63 2.79
N GLU A 201 -12.06 -1.18 1.76
CA GLU A 201 -12.60 -1.14 0.41
C GLU A 201 -13.77 -2.14 0.27
N ALA A 202 -14.63 -1.94 -0.73
CA ALA A 202 -15.68 -2.92 -1.01
C ALA A 202 -15.06 -4.23 -1.52
N ASN A 203 -15.32 -5.34 -0.82
CA ASN A 203 -14.67 -6.66 -0.98
C ASN A 203 -13.29 -6.80 -0.30
N ASP A 204 -13.01 -5.98 0.70
CA ASP A 204 -11.86 -6.14 1.60
C ASP A 204 -12.12 -7.22 2.68
N ILE A 205 -11.06 -7.85 3.17
CA ILE A 205 -11.08 -8.94 4.16
C ILE A 205 -11.87 -8.57 5.42
N ILE A 206 -11.76 -7.31 5.87
CA ILE A 206 -12.45 -6.80 7.06
C ILE A 206 -13.97 -6.87 6.84
N SER A 207 -14.45 -6.51 5.66
CA SER A 207 -15.88 -6.62 5.33
C SER A 207 -16.35 -8.07 5.26
N GLU A 208 -15.48 -9.02 4.90
CA GLU A 208 -15.82 -10.44 4.91
C GLU A 208 -15.87 -11.01 6.33
N LEU A 209 -14.91 -10.63 7.18
CA LEU A 209 -14.85 -11.02 8.59
C LEU A 209 -16.03 -10.42 9.39
N GLU A 210 -16.38 -9.15 9.16
CA GLU A 210 -17.55 -8.53 9.79
C GLU A 210 -18.85 -9.26 9.44
N LYS A 211 -19.06 -9.59 8.15
CA LYS A 211 -20.23 -10.38 7.72
C LYS A 211 -20.24 -11.78 8.31
N LEU A 212 -19.07 -12.41 8.45
CA LEU A 212 -18.96 -13.72 9.06
C LEU A 212 -19.29 -13.67 10.55
N LEU A 213 -18.80 -12.65 11.24
CA LEU A 213 -19.08 -12.43 12.66
C LEU A 213 -20.58 -12.20 12.89
N GLU A 214 -21.21 -11.29 12.14
CA GLU A 214 -22.67 -11.06 12.19
C GLU A 214 -23.44 -12.37 11.95
N TRP A 215 -23.00 -13.16 10.96
CA TRP A 215 -23.63 -14.45 10.66
C TRP A 215 -23.48 -15.49 11.80
N LEU A 216 -22.38 -15.44 12.55
CA LEU A 216 -22.13 -16.31 13.70
C LEU A 216 -22.96 -15.88 14.92
N GLU A 217 -23.10 -14.57 15.15
CA GLU A 217 -23.88 -14.01 16.27
C GLU A 217 -25.35 -14.44 16.20
N ASP A 218 -25.91 -14.54 15.00
CA ASP A 218 -27.31 -14.93 14.75
C ASP A 218 -27.60 -16.44 14.95
N ARG A 219 -26.62 -17.24 15.40
CA ARG A 219 -26.74 -18.71 15.44
C ARG A 219 -26.33 -19.31 16.78
N ASP A 220 -27.15 -20.21 17.32
CA ASP A 220 -26.81 -20.93 18.56
C ASP A 220 -25.80 -22.07 18.34
N LYS A 221 -25.86 -22.73 17.18
CA LYS A 221 -24.95 -23.82 16.78
C LYS A 221 -24.66 -23.76 15.29
N ILE A 222 -23.52 -24.31 14.89
CA ILE A 222 -23.15 -24.48 13.48
C ILE A 222 -23.00 -25.97 13.15
N SER A 223 -23.42 -26.35 11.94
CA SER A 223 -23.18 -27.71 11.47
C SER A 223 -21.71 -27.88 11.07
N ARG A 224 -21.24 -29.14 11.10
CA ARG A 224 -19.90 -29.51 10.63
C ARG A 224 -19.58 -28.98 9.22
N ARG A 225 -20.54 -29.10 8.29
CA ARG A 225 -20.39 -28.62 6.91
C ARG A 225 -20.22 -27.10 6.84
N GLU A 226 -20.95 -26.36 7.67
CA GLU A 226 -20.80 -24.91 7.79
C GLU A 226 -19.44 -24.57 8.39
N ALA A 227 -19.01 -25.28 9.44
CA ALA A 227 -17.69 -25.10 10.03
C ALA A 227 -16.55 -25.33 9.03
N ILE A 228 -16.61 -26.39 8.22
CA ILE A 228 -15.65 -26.64 7.13
C ILE A 228 -15.61 -25.46 6.14
N ALA A 229 -16.77 -24.94 5.75
CA ALA A 229 -16.84 -23.82 4.81
C ALA A 229 -16.25 -22.52 5.41
N ILE A 230 -16.48 -22.29 6.70
CA ILE A 230 -15.92 -21.15 7.43
C ILE A 230 -14.41 -21.31 7.60
N LEU A 231 -13.94 -22.47 8.04
CA LEU A 231 -12.52 -22.74 8.23
C LEU A 231 -11.75 -22.68 6.92
N ASN A 232 -12.33 -23.08 5.79
CA ASN A 232 -11.69 -22.89 4.49
C ASN A 232 -11.53 -21.41 4.12
N LYS A 233 -12.52 -20.58 4.48
CA LYS A 233 -12.44 -19.12 4.30
C LYS A 233 -11.42 -18.50 5.25
N LEU A 234 -11.43 -18.90 6.53
CA LEU A 234 -10.48 -18.39 7.52
C LEU A 234 -9.06 -18.85 7.21
N ALA A 235 -8.84 -20.11 6.83
CA ALA A 235 -7.54 -20.57 6.33
C ALA A 235 -7.07 -19.76 5.12
N SER A 236 -7.99 -19.24 4.30
CA SER A 236 -7.65 -18.31 3.23
C SER A 236 -7.42 -16.88 3.76
N ALA A 237 -8.09 -16.41 4.79
CA ALA A 237 -7.77 -15.13 5.44
C ALA A 237 -6.37 -15.16 6.08
N GLU A 238 -6.04 -16.28 6.73
CA GLU A 238 -4.75 -16.58 7.36
C GLU A 238 -3.64 -16.80 6.32
N ALA A 239 -3.94 -17.48 5.20
CA ALA A 239 -2.96 -17.80 4.14
C ALA A 239 -2.83 -16.73 3.04
N THR A 240 -3.85 -15.91 2.81
CA THR A 240 -3.91 -14.96 1.70
C THR A 240 -3.86 -13.52 2.24
N THR A 241 -2.64 -13.02 2.35
CA THR A 241 -2.27 -11.65 1.93
C THR A 241 -2.92 -10.43 2.61
N SER A 242 -3.53 -10.49 3.80
CA SER A 242 -3.99 -9.24 4.44
C SER A 242 -3.29 -8.90 5.75
N GLU A 243 -3.33 -9.75 6.79
CA GLU A 243 -2.63 -9.46 8.06
C GLU A 243 -1.12 -9.46 7.87
N GLU A 244 -0.60 -10.46 7.16
CA GLU A 244 0.81 -10.53 6.84
C GLU A 244 1.26 -9.38 5.92
N GLU A 245 0.40 -8.89 5.01
CA GLU A 245 0.73 -7.73 4.17
C GLU A 245 0.68 -6.42 4.96
N TYR A 246 -0.31 -6.20 5.82
CA TYR A 246 -0.35 -5.02 6.68
C TYR A 246 0.83 -5.01 7.65
N MET A 247 1.20 -6.16 8.21
CA MET A 247 2.33 -6.29 9.13
C MET A 247 3.68 -6.15 8.41
N ARG A 248 3.83 -6.72 7.21
CA ARG A 248 5.00 -6.52 6.33
C ARG A 248 5.10 -5.11 5.78
N LEU A 249 4.00 -4.36 5.67
CA LEU A 249 3.99 -2.93 5.34
C LEU A 249 4.30 -2.09 6.57
N LEU A 250 3.79 -2.45 7.75
CA LEU A 250 3.98 -1.74 9.00
C LEU A 250 5.45 -1.66 9.41
N VAL A 251 6.19 -2.76 9.27
CA VAL A 251 7.62 -2.82 9.62
C VAL A 251 8.46 -1.74 8.90
N PRO A 252 8.51 -1.69 7.55
CA PRO A 252 9.26 -0.65 6.84
C PRO A 252 8.68 0.75 7.03
N LEU A 253 7.35 0.90 7.13
CA LEU A 253 6.74 2.22 7.36
C LEU A 253 7.09 2.79 8.74
N LEU A 254 7.23 1.94 9.76
CA LEU A 254 7.69 2.33 11.08
C LEU A 254 9.16 2.74 11.08
N GLU A 255 10.01 2.05 10.32
CA GLU A 255 11.43 2.40 10.14
C GLU A 255 11.61 3.76 9.45
N ASP A 256 10.77 4.05 8.45
CA ASP A 256 10.79 5.32 7.73
C ASP A 256 10.20 6.49 8.53
N ALA A 257 9.22 6.21 9.40
CA ALA A 257 8.48 7.24 10.14
C ALA A 257 9.13 7.62 11.48
N PHE A 258 9.85 6.69 12.12
CA PHE A 258 10.30 6.84 13.50
C PHE A 258 11.72 6.26 13.69
N GLU A 259 12.58 6.97 14.43
CA GLU A 259 13.93 6.51 14.75
C GLU A 259 14.10 6.19 16.25
N GLY A 260 14.81 5.12 16.60
CA GLY A 260 15.27 4.88 17.99
C GLY A 260 15.20 3.45 18.51
N LYS A 261 15.56 3.26 19.79
CA LYS A 261 15.59 1.94 20.46
C LYS A 261 14.20 1.32 20.64
N THR A 262 13.17 2.15 20.84
CA THR A 262 11.77 1.74 20.96
C THR A 262 11.28 1.06 19.68
N LEU A 263 11.79 1.48 18.52
CA LEU A 263 11.39 0.91 17.24
C LEU A 263 11.88 -0.52 17.05
N ARG A 264 13.11 -0.82 17.48
CA ARG A 264 13.66 -2.18 17.39
C ARG A 264 12.87 -3.18 18.23
N LEU A 265 12.29 -2.72 19.33
CA LEU A 265 11.39 -3.53 20.14
C LEU A 265 10.09 -3.82 19.37
N PHE A 266 9.49 -2.80 18.76
CA PHE A 266 8.28 -2.96 17.95
C PHE A 266 8.52 -3.86 16.73
N HIS A 267 9.66 -3.72 16.06
CA HIS A 267 10.07 -4.63 14.99
C HIS A 267 10.06 -6.08 15.44
N GLY A 268 10.75 -6.40 16.55
CA GLY A 268 10.79 -7.76 17.07
C GLY A 268 9.42 -8.30 17.50
N LEU A 269 8.53 -7.44 17.98
CA LEU A 269 7.14 -7.79 18.32
C LEU A 269 6.32 -8.08 17.07
N LEU A 270 6.35 -7.21 16.05
CA LEU A 270 5.63 -7.39 14.79
C LEU A 270 6.11 -8.65 14.03
N GLU A 271 7.42 -8.89 13.98
CA GLU A 271 7.97 -10.13 13.43
C GLU A 271 7.53 -11.37 14.22
N SER A 272 7.31 -11.24 15.54
CA SER A 272 6.78 -12.33 16.34
C SER A 272 5.34 -12.63 16.00
N ILE A 273 4.51 -11.60 15.82
CA ILE A 273 3.11 -11.76 15.42
C ILE A 273 3.04 -12.45 14.05
N ILE A 274 3.83 -12.01 13.07
CA ILE A 274 3.90 -12.66 11.74
C ILE A 274 4.18 -14.16 11.84
N ARG A 275 5.13 -14.57 12.71
CA ARG A 275 5.44 -15.98 12.91
C ARG A 275 4.32 -16.76 13.63
N ASP A 276 3.60 -16.09 14.52
CA ASP A 276 2.46 -16.68 15.20
C ASP A 276 1.31 -16.93 14.21
N GLU A 277 1.05 -16.01 13.27
CA GLU A 277 0.04 -16.19 12.21
C GLU A 277 0.36 -17.36 11.28
N GLU A 278 1.63 -17.53 10.87
CA GLU A 278 2.05 -18.72 10.12
C GLU A 278 1.79 -20.04 10.89
N ASN A 279 1.72 -19.98 12.21
CA ASN A 279 1.39 -21.12 13.05
C ASN A 279 -0.13 -21.28 13.22
N HIS A 280 -0.88 -20.19 13.33
CA HIS A 280 -2.35 -20.22 13.31
C HIS A 280 -2.87 -20.84 12.01
N GLU A 281 -2.37 -20.42 10.85
CA GLU A 281 -2.70 -21.00 9.54
C GLU A 281 -2.56 -22.53 9.53
N LYS A 282 -1.45 -23.06 10.07
CA LYS A 282 -1.18 -24.51 10.15
C LYS A 282 -2.17 -25.22 11.05
N ILE A 283 -2.52 -24.62 12.18
CA ILE A 283 -3.52 -25.16 13.10
C ILE A 283 -4.89 -25.19 12.42
N VAL A 284 -5.30 -24.10 11.77
CA VAL A 284 -6.60 -24.01 11.07
C VAL A 284 -6.70 -25.05 9.95
N ARG A 285 -5.64 -25.25 9.17
CA ARG A 285 -5.58 -26.33 8.17
C ARG A 285 -5.69 -27.70 8.79
N THR A 286 -5.02 -27.95 9.91
CA THR A 286 -5.12 -29.23 10.63
C THR A 286 -6.54 -29.49 11.12
N ILE A 287 -7.22 -28.47 11.67
CA ILE A 287 -8.63 -28.56 12.08
C ILE A 287 -9.51 -28.88 10.87
N TYR A 288 -9.29 -28.19 9.75
CA TYR A 288 -10.00 -28.41 8.49
C TYR A 288 -9.86 -29.86 7.98
N ASP A 289 -8.63 -30.40 7.97
CA ASP A 289 -8.34 -31.76 7.52
C ASP A 289 -9.02 -32.81 8.42
N ILE A 290 -8.95 -32.65 9.75
CA ILE A 290 -9.66 -33.51 10.71
C ILE A 290 -11.18 -33.49 10.43
N LEU A 291 -11.73 -32.29 10.19
CA LEU A 291 -13.15 -32.16 9.90
C LEU A 291 -13.55 -32.80 8.55
N LEU A 292 -12.65 -32.87 7.58
CA LEU A 292 -12.88 -33.57 6.32
C LEU A 292 -12.81 -35.09 6.48
N ASP A 293 -11.83 -35.60 7.24
CA ASP A 293 -11.53 -37.03 7.32
C ASP A 293 -12.64 -37.84 8.01
N GLU A 294 -13.32 -37.32 9.03
CA GLU A 294 -14.47 -38.04 9.62
C GLU A 294 -15.75 -38.00 8.74
N ASN A 295 -15.67 -37.55 7.47
CA ASN A 295 -16.70 -37.84 6.45
C ASN A 295 -16.48 -39.19 5.73
N ASN A 296 -15.35 -39.86 5.98
CA ASN A 296 -15.00 -41.14 5.35
C ASN A 296 -15.20 -42.37 6.26
N ASP A 297 -15.65 -42.16 7.49
CA ASP A 297 -16.15 -43.19 8.42
C ASP A 297 -17.69 -43.14 8.50
#